data_AF-K1XST7-F1
#
_entry.id   AF-K1XST7-F1
#
_cell.length_a   1.000
_cell.length_b   1.000
_cell.length_c   1.000
_cell.angle_alpha   90.00
_cell.angle_beta   90.00
_cell.angle_gamma   90.00
#
_symmetry.space_group_name_H-M   'P 1'
#
loop_
_entity.id
_entity.type
_entity.pdbx_description
1 polymer ?
#
loop_
_entity_poly.entity_id
_entity_poly.type
_entity_poly.pdbx_seq_one_letter_code
_entity_poly.pdbx_strand_id
1 'polypeptide(L)'
;MMLFYSIIASLKNELGHFYEYNLAFSKAAKINNFKHVKIIPKTAQIPSDDGSWQKLIYEINNEKKWKNIKNFFPFIRVLKKIKKEKKPIIFLEDFNLVILTLLLISSAIVRPKAQLWLFHRFEYETYFLNGKFCKVFHFLFEKIFGNKNIRYLTDSELIQNVNSKYFRRTFCVFPIPHTTFLEEKIKLEQKFKHFWWPGGLIRGEKGFENIKKLIKVLKESDNTKIVIADCAKECVSNHKNAVFVPTDL
;
A
#
# COMPACT_ATOMS: atom_id res chain seq x y z
N MET A 1 -19.16 -7.35 13.86
CA MET A 1 -18.54 -6.13 13.30
C MET A 1 -17.05 -6.17 13.56
N MET A 2 -16.23 -6.09 12.51
CA MET A 2 -14.77 -5.98 12.64
C MET A 2 -14.37 -4.50 12.76
N LEU A 3 -13.30 -4.23 13.52
CA LEU A 3 -12.78 -2.89 13.76
C LEU A 3 -11.28 -2.86 13.43
N PHE A 4 -10.93 -2.07 12.42
CA PHE A 4 -9.57 -1.86 11.96
C PHE A 4 -9.00 -0.56 12.50
N TYR A 5 -7.75 -0.61 12.95
CA TYR A 5 -6.91 0.53 13.31
C TYR A 5 -5.69 0.55 12.41
N SER A 6 -5.72 1.41 11.38
CA SER A 6 -4.60 1.58 10.46
C SER A 6 -3.64 2.63 11.00
N ILE A 7 -2.39 2.26 11.25
CA ILE A 7 -1.37 3.21 11.73
C ILE A 7 -0.57 3.71 10.51
N ILE A 8 -0.73 4.98 10.16
CA ILE A 8 -0.19 5.56 8.91
C ILE A 8 0.75 6.71 9.26
N ALA A 9 1.91 6.37 9.82
CA ALA A 9 2.80 7.35 10.45
C ALA A 9 3.51 8.32 9.48
N SER A 10 3.49 8.01 8.18
CA SER A 10 4.12 8.80 7.12
C SER A 10 3.15 9.72 6.38
N LEU A 11 1.86 9.71 6.74
CA LEU A 11 0.84 10.49 6.04
C LEU A 11 0.92 11.98 6.40
N LYS A 12 0.98 12.85 5.39
CA LYS A 12 1.14 14.31 5.58
C LYS A 12 -0.07 15.11 5.14
N ASN A 13 -0.68 14.75 4.01
CA ASN A 13 -1.77 15.47 3.37
C ASN A 13 -2.64 14.46 2.60
N GLU A 14 -3.55 14.98 1.79
CA GLU A 14 -4.48 14.19 0.97
C GLU A 14 -3.86 13.67 -0.33
N LEU A 15 -2.53 13.65 -0.42
CA LEU A 15 -1.81 13.24 -1.63
C LEU A 15 -1.04 11.95 -1.41
N GLY A 16 -0.94 11.20 -2.51
CA GLY A 16 -0.11 10.03 -2.64
C GLY A 16 -0.74 8.77 -2.10
N HIS A 17 0.02 7.70 -2.27
CA HIS A 17 -0.47 6.33 -2.19
C HIS A 17 -1.17 5.99 -0.87
N PHE A 18 -0.64 6.43 0.27
CA PHE A 18 -1.21 6.08 1.57
C PHE A 18 -2.59 6.67 1.82
N TYR A 19 -2.86 7.88 1.31
CA TYR A 19 -4.16 8.52 1.46
C TYR A 19 -5.22 7.77 0.65
N GLU A 20 -4.98 7.64 -0.65
CA GLU A 20 -5.88 6.99 -1.61
C GLU A 20 -6.15 5.54 -1.23
N TYR A 21 -5.11 4.81 -0.83
CA TYR A 21 -5.24 3.45 -0.34
C TYR A 21 -6.19 3.35 0.85
N ASN A 22 -6.00 4.20 1.86
CA ASN A 22 -6.81 4.14 3.07
C ASN A 22 -8.24 4.63 2.82
N LEU A 23 -8.48 5.45 1.80
CA LEU A 23 -9.82 5.75 1.30
C LEU A 23 -10.47 4.52 0.65
N ALA A 24 -9.78 3.84 -0.28
CA ALA A 24 -10.27 2.63 -0.91
C ALA A 24 -10.57 1.53 0.12
N PHE A 25 -9.66 1.33 1.08
CA PHE A 25 -9.86 0.40 2.19
C PHE A 25 -11.06 0.78 3.07
N SER A 26 -11.28 2.08 3.32
CA SER A 26 -12.47 2.54 4.07
C SER A 26 -13.77 2.25 3.34
N LYS A 27 -13.80 2.44 2.01
CA LYS A 27 -14.96 2.12 1.18
C LYS A 27 -15.25 0.62 1.24
N ALA A 28 -14.21 -0.22 1.07
CA ALA A 28 -14.34 -1.67 1.19
C ALA A 28 -14.80 -2.10 2.59
N ALA A 29 -14.23 -1.51 3.65
CA ALA A 29 -14.65 -1.76 5.02
C ALA A 29 -16.13 -1.41 5.23
N LYS A 30 -16.59 -0.26 4.73
CA LYS A 30 -17.99 0.17 4.82
C LYS A 30 -18.94 -0.80 4.10
N ILE A 31 -18.60 -1.24 2.88
CA ILE A 31 -19.38 -2.23 2.11
C ILE A 31 -19.56 -3.53 2.92
N ASN A 32 -18.52 -3.94 3.65
CA ASN A 32 -18.53 -5.15 4.47
C ASN A 32 -19.04 -4.93 5.90
N ASN A 33 -19.59 -3.75 6.21
CA ASN A 33 -20.08 -3.39 7.54
C ASN A 33 -18.99 -3.49 8.64
N PHE A 34 -17.76 -3.13 8.28
CA PHE A 34 -16.62 -2.99 9.18
C PHE A 34 -16.38 -1.53 9.50
N LYS A 35 -15.81 -1.27 10.68
CA LYS A 35 -15.37 0.06 11.09
C LYS A 35 -13.88 0.20 10.85
N HIS A 36 -13.46 1.31 10.26
CA HIS A 36 -12.06 1.59 9.97
C HIS A 36 -11.66 2.94 10.59
N VAL A 37 -10.66 2.92 11.45
CA VAL A 37 -10.08 4.09 12.12
C VAL A 37 -8.64 4.24 11.66
N LYS A 38 -8.25 5.42 11.20
CA LYS A 38 -6.89 5.72 10.76
C LYS A 38 -6.18 6.56 11.80
N ILE A 39 -5.05 6.08 12.29
CA ILE A 39 -4.19 6.77 13.24
C ILE A 39 -3.07 7.46 12.46
N ILE A 40 -3.06 8.79 12.46
CA ILE A 40 -2.21 9.61 11.60
C ILE A 40 -1.39 10.64 12.41
N PRO A 41 -0.35 11.24 11.81
CA PRO A 41 0.41 12.32 12.42
C PRO A 41 -0.47 13.52 12.82
N LYS A 42 -0.12 14.15 13.94
CA LYS A 42 -0.73 15.39 14.43
C LYS A 42 -0.59 16.56 13.45
N THR A 43 0.49 16.54 12.68
CA THR A 43 0.81 17.53 11.65
C THR A 43 0.10 17.27 10.33
N ALA A 44 -0.61 16.15 10.18
CA ALA A 44 -1.28 15.82 8.93
C ALA A 44 -2.42 16.81 8.62
N GLN A 45 -2.39 17.37 7.41
CA GLN A 45 -3.38 18.30 6.86
C GLN A 45 -4.51 17.53 6.19
N ILE A 46 -5.21 16.71 6.98
CA ILE A 46 -6.38 15.95 6.53
C ILE A 46 -7.61 16.45 7.29
N PRO A 47 -8.72 16.76 6.60
CA PRO A 47 -10.02 17.08 7.21
C PRO A 47 -10.50 15.93 8.09
N SER A 48 -11.01 16.22 9.28
CA SER A 48 -11.40 15.21 10.27
C SER A 48 -12.91 14.94 10.26
N ASP A 49 -13.54 15.08 9.10
CA ASP A 49 -14.97 15.37 9.01
C ASP A 49 -15.86 14.20 9.44
N ASP A 50 -15.36 12.96 9.36
CA ASP A 50 -16.09 11.76 9.76
C ASP A 50 -15.60 11.11 11.07
N GLY A 51 -14.62 11.72 11.74
CA GLY A 51 -13.99 11.18 12.95
C GLY A 51 -13.22 9.85 12.77
N SER A 52 -13.14 9.33 11.54
CA SER A 52 -12.37 8.12 11.21
C SER A 52 -10.87 8.39 11.22
N TRP A 53 -10.47 9.63 10.92
CA TRP A 53 -9.09 10.10 10.98
C TRP A 53 -8.74 10.63 12.37
N GLN A 54 -7.82 9.98 13.06
CA GLN A 54 -7.41 10.31 14.42
C GLN A 54 -5.94 10.73 14.46
N LYS A 55 -5.72 12.04 14.66
CA LYS A 55 -4.41 12.70 14.75
C LYS A 55 -3.71 12.44 16.09
N LEU A 56 -3.24 11.22 16.32
CA LEU A 56 -2.74 10.78 17.64
C LEU A 56 -1.23 10.61 17.76
N ILE A 57 -0.52 10.42 16.64
CA ILE A 57 0.94 10.18 16.62
C ILE A 57 1.69 11.39 16.04
N TYR A 58 3.01 11.40 16.12
CA TYR A 58 3.85 12.37 15.42
C TYR A 58 4.40 11.77 14.14
N GLU A 59 4.67 12.62 13.15
CA GLU A 59 5.34 12.22 11.92
C GLU A 59 6.69 11.53 12.21
N ILE A 60 6.95 10.45 11.48
CA ILE A 60 8.22 9.71 11.58
C ILE A 60 9.26 10.40 10.70
N ASN A 61 10.32 10.89 11.33
CA ASN A 61 11.45 11.52 10.66
C ASN A 61 12.51 10.46 10.32
N ASN A 62 12.75 10.24 9.02
CA ASN A 62 13.71 9.23 8.55
C ASN A 62 15.17 9.66 8.73
N GLU A 63 15.46 10.97 8.71
CA GLU A 63 16.81 11.51 8.86
C GLU A 63 17.29 11.49 10.31
N LYS A 64 16.43 11.94 11.24
CA LYS A 64 16.74 12.10 12.67
C LYS A 64 15.97 11.07 13.48
N LYS A 65 16.34 9.78 13.34
CA LYS A 65 15.64 8.63 13.93
C LYS A 65 15.39 8.76 15.44
N TRP A 66 16.30 9.35 16.21
CA TRP A 66 16.15 9.56 17.66
C TRP A 66 14.97 10.49 18.02
N LYS A 67 14.62 11.45 17.14
CA LYS A 67 13.45 12.32 17.35
C LYS A 67 12.14 11.54 17.34
N ASN A 68 12.13 10.32 16.78
CA ASN A 68 10.95 9.47 16.76
C ASN A 68 10.64 8.83 18.13
N ILE A 69 11.54 8.89 19.11
CA ILE A 69 11.29 8.40 20.47
C ILE A 69 10.09 9.13 21.10
N LYS A 70 9.82 10.39 20.71
CA LYS A 70 8.62 11.13 21.14
C LYS A 70 7.30 10.42 20.79
N ASN A 71 7.32 9.49 19.83
CA ASN A 71 6.16 8.65 19.49
C ASN A 71 5.89 7.51 20.46
N PHE A 72 6.78 7.23 21.41
CA PHE A 72 6.61 6.13 22.36
C PHE A 72 5.29 6.24 23.17
N PHE A 73 5.07 7.35 23.87
CA PHE A 73 3.83 7.55 24.63
C PHE A 73 2.57 7.62 23.74
N PRO A 74 2.57 8.31 22.59
CA PRO A 74 1.49 8.21 21.61
C PRO A 74 1.11 6.77 21.23
N PHE A 75 2.09 5.92 20.89
CA PHE A 75 1.82 4.52 20.54
C PHE A 75 1.21 3.76 21.73
N ILE A 76 1.72 3.94 22.95
CA ILE A 76 1.12 3.35 24.15
C ILE A 76 -0.34 3.80 24.32
N ARG A 77 -0.64 5.09 24.15
CA ARG A 77 -2.01 5.61 24.27
C ARG A 77 -2.95 5.00 23.22
N VAL A 78 -2.49 4.91 21.96
CA VAL A 78 -3.24 4.27 20.87
C VAL A 78 -3.52 2.81 21.22
N LEU A 79 -2.51 2.03 21.59
CA LEU A 79 -2.70 0.62 21.93
C LEU A 79 -3.57 0.42 23.17
N LYS A 80 -3.50 1.31 24.18
CA LYS A 80 -4.40 1.28 25.35
C LYS A 80 -5.85 1.52 24.93
N LYS A 81 -6.11 2.40 23.96
CA LYS A 81 -7.44 2.62 23.39
C LYS A 81 -7.91 1.35 22.66
N ILE A 82 -7.07 0.80 21.78
CA ILE A 82 -7.37 -0.43 21.02
C ILE A 82 -7.67 -1.60 21.96
N LYS A 83 -6.93 -1.75 23.06
CA LYS A 83 -7.12 -2.85 24.02
C LYS A 83 -8.53 -2.90 24.63
N LYS A 84 -9.27 -1.78 24.67
CA LYS A 84 -10.65 -1.74 25.20
C LYS A 84 -11.67 -2.32 24.23
N GLU A 85 -11.33 -2.46 22.96
CA GLU A 85 -12.22 -2.94 21.91
C GLU A 85 -12.29 -4.47 21.87
N LYS A 86 -13.40 -5.00 21.36
CA LYS A 86 -13.60 -6.45 21.23
C LYS A 86 -12.94 -6.96 19.94
N LYS A 87 -11.82 -7.69 20.08
CA LYS A 87 -11.06 -8.33 18.98
C LYS A 87 -10.71 -7.35 17.82
N PRO A 88 -10.07 -6.20 18.12
CA PRO A 88 -9.69 -5.25 17.07
C PRO A 88 -8.55 -5.80 16.21
N ILE A 89 -8.40 -5.23 15.01
CA ILE A 89 -7.30 -5.50 14.10
C ILE A 89 -6.43 -4.24 14.02
N ILE A 90 -5.15 -4.39 14.31
CA ILE A 90 -4.12 -3.39 14.04
C ILE A 90 -3.61 -3.66 12.63
N PHE A 91 -3.78 -2.70 11.72
CA PHE A 91 -3.33 -2.80 10.35
C PHE A 91 -2.14 -1.86 10.14
N LEU A 92 -1.07 -2.40 9.56
CA LEU A 92 0.15 -1.66 9.30
C LEU A 92 0.59 -1.86 7.85
N GLU A 93 0.38 -0.82 7.07
CA GLU A 93 0.65 -0.80 5.63
C GLU A 93 2.00 -0.21 5.28
N ASP A 94 2.40 0.80 6.04
CA ASP A 94 3.69 1.46 5.92
C ASP A 94 4.46 1.28 7.22
N PHE A 95 5.61 0.63 7.12
CA PHE A 95 6.48 0.45 8.25
C PHE A 95 7.94 0.44 7.85
N ASN A 96 8.73 1.07 8.71
CA ASN A 96 10.17 0.96 8.73
C ASN A 96 10.62 0.41 10.09
N LEU A 97 11.94 0.27 10.26
CA LEU A 97 12.51 -0.24 11.51
C LEU A 97 12.05 0.55 12.76
N VAL A 98 11.88 1.87 12.65
CA VAL A 98 11.45 2.72 13.77
C VAL A 98 10.01 2.41 14.15
N ILE A 99 9.11 2.34 13.17
CA ILE A 99 7.68 2.03 13.39
C ILE A 99 7.53 0.63 13.99
N LEU A 100 8.23 -0.37 13.44
CA LEU A 100 8.21 -1.74 13.97
C LEU A 100 8.72 -1.79 15.42
N THR A 101 9.80 -1.06 15.73
CA THR A 101 10.36 -0.99 17.10
C THR A 101 9.37 -0.35 18.08
N LEU A 102 8.80 0.81 17.72
CA LEU A 102 7.82 1.50 18.55
C LEU A 102 6.58 0.64 18.80
N LEU A 103 6.07 -0.02 17.75
CA LEU A 103 4.93 -0.92 17.85
C LEU A 103 5.27 -2.13 18.73
N LEU A 104 6.45 -2.73 18.55
CA LEU A 104 6.89 -3.91 19.31
C LEU A 104 6.95 -3.60 20.81
N ILE A 105 7.71 -2.57 21.20
CA ILE A 105 7.89 -2.22 22.62
C ILE A 105 6.55 -1.82 23.23
N SER A 106 5.76 -0.99 22.54
CA SER A 106 4.45 -0.56 23.04
C SER A 106 3.48 -1.73 23.18
N SER A 107 3.51 -2.69 22.25
CA SER A 107 2.66 -3.89 22.30
C SER A 107 3.10 -4.86 23.39
N ALA A 108 4.40 -4.98 23.65
CA ALA A 108 4.93 -5.79 24.75
C ALA A 108 4.47 -5.26 26.12
N ILE A 109 4.40 -3.94 26.27
CA ILE A 109 3.94 -3.26 27.50
C ILE A 109 2.41 -3.34 27.63
N VAL A 110 1.67 -2.95 26.59
CA VAL A 110 0.20 -2.84 26.66
C VAL A 110 -0.48 -4.20 26.58
N ARG A 111 0.10 -5.14 25.82
CA ARG A 111 -0.48 -6.43 25.45
C ARG A 111 -1.91 -6.27 24.91
N PRO A 112 -2.09 -5.58 23.77
CA PRO A 112 -3.42 -5.44 23.17
C PRO A 112 -3.92 -6.84 22.77
N LYS A 113 -5.11 -7.23 23.22
CA LYS A 113 -5.78 -8.48 22.80
C LYS A 113 -6.35 -8.31 21.37
N ALA A 114 -5.47 -7.96 20.44
CA ALA A 114 -5.76 -7.58 19.06
C ALA A 114 -5.16 -8.58 18.08
N GLN A 115 -5.60 -8.52 16.83
CA GLN A 115 -4.85 -9.09 15.71
C GLN A 115 -3.89 -8.05 15.14
N LEU A 116 -2.77 -8.49 14.58
CA LEU A 116 -1.81 -7.65 13.87
C LEU A 116 -1.72 -8.09 12.41
N TRP A 117 -2.06 -7.20 11.50
CA TRP A 117 -1.98 -7.42 10.06
C TRP A 117 -0.86 -6.54 9.50
N LEU A 118 0.19 -7.19 8.98
CA LEU A 118 1.37 -6.53 8.41
C LEU A 118 1.32 -6.65 6.89
N PHE A 119 1.28 -5.52 6.19
CA PHE A 119 1.23 -5.48 4.73
C PHE A 119 2.61 -5.23 4.15
N HIS A 120 3.14 -6.20 3.41
CA HIS A 120 4.43 -6.12 2.75
C HIS A 120 4.26 -5.72 1.29
N ARG A 121 4.76 -4.52 0.98
CA ARG A 121 4.75 -3.90 -0.36
C ARG A 121 5.99 -4.19 -1.18
N PHE A 122 7.00 -4.78 -0.56
CA PHE A 122 8.29 -5.02 -1.19
C PHE A 122 8.74 -6.46 -0.95
N GLU A 123 9.63 -6.91 -1.82
CA GLU A 123 10.39 -8.14 -1.62
C GLU A 123 11.35 -7.98 -0.42
N TYR A 124 11.69 -9.09 0.23
CA TYR A 124 12.53 -9.08 1.43
C TYR A 124 13.88 -8.38 1.20
N GLU A 125 14.41 -8.42 -0.02
CA GLU A 125 15.70 -7.85 -0.42
C GLU A 125 15.71 -6.32 -0.36
N THR A 126 14.58 -5.67 -0.60
CA THR A 126 14.46 -4.20 -0.52
C THR A 126 14.50 -3.69 0.93
N TYR A 127 14.18 -4.53 1.91
CA TYR A 127 14.20 -4.14 3.31
C TYR A 127 15.62 -4.11 3.88
N PHE A 128 15.82 -3.31 4.94
CA PHE A 128 17.09 -3.21 5.65
C PHE A 128 17.65 -4.60 6.06
N LEU A 129 18.93 -4.83 5.75
CA LEU A 129 19.62 -6.11 5.85
C LEU A 129 18.86 -7.28 5.18
N ASN A 130 18.32 -7.05 3.98
CA ASN A 130 17.60 -8.05 3.18
C ASN A 130 16.56 -8.79 4.03
N GLY A 131 15.73 -8.04 4.75
CA GLY A 131 14.61 -8.59 5.53
C GLY A 131 14.99 -9.34 6.81
N LYS A 132 16.28 -9.49 7.16
CA LYS A 132 16.70 -10.20 8.39
C LYS A 132 16.07 -9.61 9.64
N PHE A 133 16.03 -8.28 9.74
CA PHE A 133 15.34 -7.60 10.86
C PHE A 133 13.84 -7.86 10.85
N CYS A 134 13.18 -7.77 9.69
CA CYS A 134 11.75 -8.08 9.60
C CYS A 134 11.46 -9.50 10.11
N LYS A 135 12.31 -10.48 9.81
CA LYS A 135 12.19 -11.85 10.31
C LYS A 135 12.24 -11.93 11.84
N VAL A 136 13.09 -11.14 12.48
CA VAL A 136 13.15 -11.01 13.95
C VAL A 136 11.88 -10.35 14.47
N PHE A 137 11.45 -9.24 13.89
CA PHE A 137 10.19 -8.58 14.29
C PHE A 137 8.99 -9.49 14.16
N HIS A 138 8.88 -10.25 13.07
CA HIS A 138 7.81 -11.22 12.87
C HIS A 138 7.77 -12.22 14.02
N PHE A 139 8.91 -12.81 14.37
CA PHE A 139 9.01 -13.73 15.50
C PHE A 139 8.61 -13.08 16.83
N LEU A 140 9.08 -11.86 17.10
CA LEU A 140 8.76 -11.17 18.35
C LEU A 140 7.29 -10.76 18.42
N PHE A 141 6.69 -10.32 17.32
CA PHE A 141 5.26 -10.05 17.25
C PHE A 141 4.46 -11.34 17.44
N GLU A 142 4.85 -12.45 16.81
CA GLU A 142 4.24 -13.78 16.99
C GLU A 142 4.21 -14.18 18.47
N LYS A 143 5.28 -13.88 19.23
CA LYS A 143 5.33 -14.09 20.68
C LYS A 143 4.42 -13.14 21.48
N ILE A 144 4.19 -11.92 21.00
CA ILE A 144 3.37 -10.91 21.71
C ILE A 144 1.88 -11.08 21.45
N PHE A 145 1.50 -11.23 20.18
CA PHE A 145 0.12 -11.30 19.72
C PHE A 145 -0.39 -12.75 19.64
N GLY A 146 0.51 -13.71 19.46
CA GLY A 146 0.20 -15.12 19.19
C GLY A 146 0.12 -15.40 17.68
N ASN A 147 0.65 -16.55 17.25
CA ASN A 147 0.75 -16.93 15.83
C ASN A 147 -0.59 -16.87 15.08
N LYS A 148 -1.70 -17.22 15.75
CA LYS A 148 -3.04 -17.20 15.14
C LYS A 148 -3.62 -15.79 14.96
N ASN A 149 -3.03 -14.80 15.61
CA ASN A 149 -3.48 -13.41 15.61
C ASN A 149 -2.61 -12.52 14.72
N ILE A 150 -1.68 -13.09 13.95
CA ILE A 150 -0.89 -12.34 12.98
C ILE A 150 -1.24 -12.77 11.56
N ARG A 151 -1.39 -11.78 10.68
CA ARG A 151 -1.55 -11.99 9.24
C ARG A 151 -0.48 -11.20 8.49
N TYR A 152 0.15 -11.86 7.54
CA TYR A 152 1.08 -11.23 6.60
C TYR A 152 0.35 -11.07 5.27
N LEU A 153 0.33 -9.86 4.75
CA LEU A 153 -0.44 -9.49 3.57
C LEU A 153 0.49 -8.90 2.52
N THR A 154 0.08 -8.94 1.25
CA THR A 154 0.76 -8.28 0.13
C THR A 154 -0.25 -8.03 -1.00
N ASP A 155 0.07 -7.12 -1.90
CA ASP A 155 -0.72 -6.81 -3.10
C ASP A 155 -0.34 -7.65 -4.33
N SER A 156 0.74 -8.42 -4.26
CA SER A 156 1.31 -9.13 -5.40
C SER A 156 1.58 -10.60 -5.11
N GLU A 157 1.17 -11.47 -6.04
CA GLU A 157 1.51 -12.90 -6.01
C GLU A 157 3.03 -13.12 -6.08
N LEU A 158 3.76 -12.27 -6.81
CA LEU A 158 5.22 -12.34 -6.87
C LEU A 158 5.83 -12.14 -5.48
N ILE A 159 5.42 -11.06 -4.80
CA ILE A 159 5.90 -10.74 -3.44
C ILE A 159 5.47 -11.84 -2.47
N GLN A 160 4.24 -12.35 -2.60
CA GLN A 160 3.74 -13.46 -1.79
C GLN A 160 4.67 -14.67 -1.90
N ASN A 161 5.02 -15.09 -3.11
CA ASN A 161 5.86 -16.26 -3.36
C ASN A 161 7.27 -16.07 -2.78
N VAL A 162 7.89 -14.93 -3.07
CA VAL A 162 9.25 -14.61 -2.63
C VAL A 162 9.33 -14.49 -1.11
N ASN A 163 8.44 -13.70 -0.50
CA ASN A 163 8.43 -13.45 0.94
C ASN A 163 7.98 -14.67 1.74
N SER A 164 7.01 -15.45 1.25
CA SER A 164 6.56 -16.66 1.96
C SER A 164 7.69 -17.67 2.11
N LYS A 165 8.48 -17.87 1.04
CA LYS A 165 9.65 -18.76 1.06
C LYS A 165 10.73 -18.26 2.02
N TYR A 166 11.11 -16.99 1.94
CA TYR A 166 12.17 -16.41 2.76
C TYR A 166 11.82 -16.36 4.26
N PHE A 167 10.63 -15.82 4.57
CA PHE A 167 10.18 -15.66 5.94
C PHE A 167 9.60 -16.95 6.54
N ARG A 168 9.36 -17.99 5.74
CA ARG A 168 8.72 -19.26 6.13
C ARG A 168 7.37 -19.04 6.80
N ARG A 169 6.55 -18.17 6.20
CA ARG A 169 5.24 -17.72 6.70
C ARG A 169 4.26 -17.65 5.54
N THR A 170 2.98 -17.81 5.84
CA THR A 170 1.93 -17.66 4.83
C THR A 170 1.61 -16.18 4.64
N PHE A 171 1.89 -15.67 3.45
CA PHE A 171 1.39 -14.36 3.01
C PHE A 171 0.07 -14.56 2.28
N CYS A 172 -0.91 -13.70 2.49
CA CYS A 172 -2.14 -13.67 1.71
C CYS A 172 -2.09 -12.48 0.74
N VAL A 173 -2.46 -12.72 -0.52
CA VAL A 173 -2.69 -11.63 -1.46
C VAL A 173 -3.98 -10.93 -1.08
N PHE A 174 -3.89 -9.63 -0.86
CA PHE A 174 -5.00 -8.74 -0.59
C PHE A 174 -4.96 -7.63 -1.65
N PRO A 175 -5.69 -7.81 -2.76
CA PRO A 175 -5.67 -6.85 -3.86
C PRO A 175 -6.35 -5.56 -3.42
N ILE A 176 -5.76 -4.43 -3.79
CA ILE A 176 -6.33 -3.12 -3.48
C ILE A 176 -6.95 -2.55 -4.73
N PRO A 177 -8.26 -2.25 -4.72
CA PRO A 177 -8.89 -1.55 -5.82
C PRO A 177 -8.39 -0.10 -5.82
N HIS A 178 -7.49 0.20 -6.75
CA HIS A 178 -7.02 1.57 -7.03
C HIS A 178 -7.96 2.33 -7.98
N THR A 179 -9.05 1.70 -8.42
CA THR A 179 -9.97 2.27 -9.40
C THR A 179 -11.30 2.61 -8.76
N THR A 180 -11.85 3.75 -9.15
CA THR A 180 -13.27 4.04 -9.01
C THR A 180 -14.04 3.03 -9.85
N PHE A 181 -15.08 2.43 -9.27
CA PHE A 181 -16.01 1.60 -10.03
C PHE A 181 -16.73 2.51 -11.03
N LEU A 182 -16.42 2.33 -12.32
CA LEU A 182 -17.18 2.97 -13.39
C LEU A 182 -18.39 2.06 -13.69
N GLU A 183 -19.58 2.52 -13.34
CA GLU A 183 -20.84 1.82 -13.62
C GLU A 183 -21.35 2.07 -15.05
N GLU A 184 -20.71 2.96 -15.80
CA GLU A 184 -21.13 3.29 -17.15
C GLU A 184 -20.77 2.17 -18.14
N LYS A 185 -21.81 1.63 -18.78
CA LYS A 185 -21.64 0.76 -19.94
C LYS A 185 -21.00 1.57 -21.07
N ILE A 186 -19.72 1.33 -21.32
CA ILE A 186 -19.04 1.86 -22.50
C ILE A 186 -19.76 1.29 -23.73
N LYS A 187 -20.48 2.14 -24.48
CA LYS A 187 -20.96 1.80 -25.82
C LYS A 187 -19.73 1.66 -26.72
N LEU A 188 -19.24 0.44 -26.88
CA LEU A 188 -18.12 0.14 -27.77
C LEU A 188 -18.56 0.18 -29.24
N GLU A 189 -18.67 1.37 -29.81
CA GLU A 189 -18.52 1.54 -31.26
C GLU A 189 -17.03 1.69 -31.56
N GLN A 190 -16.29 0.58 -31.67
CA GLN A 190 -14.87 0.66 -32.03
C GLN A 190 -14.55 -0.12 -33.30
N LYS A 191 -14.24 0.63 -34.38
CA LYS A 191 -13.62 0.13 -35.62
C LYS A 191 -12.16 -0.34 -35.43
N PHE A 192 -11.53 -0.02 -34.28
CA PHE A 192 -10.10 -0.25 -34.02
C PHE A 192 -9.87 -1.05 -32.73
N LYS A 193 -8.88 -1.93 -32.73
CA LYS A 193 -8.35 -2.59 -31.53
C LYS A 193 -7.37 -1.64 -30.83
N HIS A 194 -7.61 -1.36 -29.56
CA HIS A 194 -6.74 -0.51 -28.75
C HIS A 194 -5.91 -1.36 -27.79
N PHE A 195 -4.58 -1.24 -27.88
CA PHE A 195 -3.64 -1.78 -26.91
C PHE A 195 -3.22 -0.66 -25.96
N TRP A 196 -3.54 -0.78 -24.69
CA TRP A 196 -3.17 0.24 -23.72
C TRP A 196 -1.94 -0.20 -22.93
N TRP A 197 -0.90 0.63 -22.95
CA TRP A 197 0.24 0.52 -22.04
C TRP A 197 0.18 1.66 -21.02
N PRO A 198 -0.35 1.42 -19.80
CA PRO A 198 -0.51 2.44 -18.76
C PRO A 198 0.81 2.81 -18.06
N GLY A 199 1.97 2.50 -18.64
CA GLY A 199 3.27 2.76 -18.02
C GLY A 199 3.68 4.23 -18.12
N GLY A 200 3.45 5.02 -17.07
CA GLY A 200 3.95 6.41 -16.97
C GLY A 200 5.46 6.54 -16.75
N LEU A 201 6.15 5.45 -16.39
CA LEU A 201 7.60 5.44 -16.19
C LEU A 201 8.28 4.50 -17.19
N ILE A 202 9.17 5.08 -17.99
CA ILE A 202 10.01 4.39 -18.97
C ILE A 202 11.03 3.54 -18.23
N ARG A 203 10.65 2.30 -17.90
CA ARG A 203 11.52 1.38 -17.16
C ARG A 203 11.59 0.03 -17.88
N GLY A 204 12.80 -0.50 -18.00
CA GLY A 204 13.04 -1.81 -18.61
C GLY A 204 12.21 -2.91 -17.94
N GLU A 205 12.10 -2.86 -16.61
CA GLU A 205 11.30 -3.79 -15.79
C GLU A 205 9.81 -3.80 -16.15
N LYS A 206 9.26 -2.70 -16.69
CA LYS A 206 7.87 -2.59 -17.14
C LYS A 206 7.67 -3.05 -18.59
N GLY A 207 8.66 -3.75 -19.16
CA GLY A 207 8.59 -4.31 -20.51
C GLY A 207 8.79 -3.29 -21.61
N PHE A 208 9.48 -2.17 -21.35
CA PHE A 208 9.63 -1.08 -22.31
C PHE A 208 10.20 -1.51 -23.67
N GLU A 209 11.19 -2.40 -23.69
CA GLU A 209 11.75 -2.92 -24.94
C GLU A 209 10.75 -3.79 -25.73
N ASN A 210 9.85 -4.50 -25.04
CA ASN A 210 8.77 -5.22 -25.69
C ASN A 210 7.74 -4.26 -26.29
N ILE A 211 7.45 -3.14 -25.62
CA ILE A 211 6.57 -2.09 -26.16
C ILE A 211 7.19 -1.44 -27.40
N LYS A 212 8.49 -1.12 -27.40
CA LYS A 212 9.17 -0.63 -28.62
C LYS A 212 9.05 -1.60 -29.78
N LYS A 213 9.23 -2.90 -29.53
CA LYS A 213 9.07 -3.95 -30.55
C LYS A 213 7.63 -4.02 -31.06
N LEU A 214 6.66 -4.02 -30.15
CA LEU A 214 5.23 -4.02 -30.49
C LEU A 214 4.87 -2.81 -31.36
N ILE A 215 5.36 -1.62 -31.02
CA ILE A 215 5.09 -0.40 -31.78
C ILE A 215 5.61 -0.49 -33.21
N LYS A 216 6.79 -1.08 -33.42
CA LYS A 216 7.33 -1.31 -34.77
C LYS A 216 6.41 -2.22 -35.58
N VAL A 217 5.94 -3.32 -35.00
CA VAL A 217 5.01 -4.26 -35.65
C VAL A 217 3.67 -3.60 -35.96
N LEU A 218 3.16 -2.78 -35.03
CA LEU A 218 1.88 -2.10 -35.19
C LEU A 218 1.91 -0.97 -36.23
N LYS A 219 3.08 -0.54 -36.74
CA LYS A 219 3.16 0.50 -37.78
C LYS A 219 2.40 0.12 -39.05
N GLU A 220 2.38 -1.16 -39.37
CA GLU A 220 1.80 -1.70 -40.61
C GLU A 220 0.31 -2.07 -40.46
N SER A 221 -0.27 -1.95 -39.25
CA SER A 221 -1.67 -2.27 -39.01
C SER A 221 -2.58 -1.08 -39.29
N ASP A 222 -3.68 -1.29 -40.01
CA ASP A 222 -4.66 -0.23 -40.31
C ASP A 222 -5.84 -0.20 -39.35
N ASN A 223 -5.99 -1.19 -38.47
CA ASN A 223 -7.12 -1.29 -37.54
C ASN A 223 -6.69 -1.39 -36.07
N THR A 224 -5.44 -1.05 -35.76
CA THR A 224 -4.89 -1.17 -34.41
C THR A 224 -4.23 0.13 -33.97
N LYS A 225 -4.48 0.51 -32.71
CA LYS A 225 -3.84 1.64 -32.04
C LYS A 225 -3.19 1.19 -30.75
N ILE A 226 -2.08 1.81 -30.40
CA ILE A 226 -1.46 1.68 -29.09
C ILE A 226 -1.59 3.00 -28.34
N VAL A 227 -2.17 2.94 -27.13
CA VAL A 227 -2.35 4.07 -26.23
C VAL A 227 -1.21 4.05 -25.22
N ILE A 228 -0.46 5.13 -25.13
CA ILE A 228 0.78 5.27 -24.36
C ILE A 228 0.70 6.55 -23.52
N ALA A 229 1.28 6.53 -22.32
CA ALA A 229 1.44 7.74 -21.52
C ALA A 229 2.32 8.80 -22.22
N ASP A 230 1.92 10.07 -22.19
CA ASP A 230 2.60 11.15 -22.93
C ASP A 230 4.05 11.37 -22.48
N CYS A 231 4.37 11.11 -21.22
CA CYS A 231 5.74 11.13 -20.70
C CYS A 231 6.69 10.13 -21.39
N ALA A 232 6.18 9.09 -22.06
CA ALA A 232 7.00 8.13 -22.80
C ALA A 232 7.24 8.53 -24.27
N LYS A 233 6.66 9.64 -24.73
CA LYS A 233 6.67 10.09 -26.13
C LYS A 233 8.07 10.32 -26.68
N GLU A 234 9.00 10.82 -25.86
CA GLU A 234 10.38 11.08 -26.32
C GLU A 234 11.18 9.80 -26.57
N CYS A 235 10.85 8.70 -25.89
CA CYS A 235 11.59 7.44 -26.02
C CYS A 235 10.92 6.44 -26.98
N VAL A 236 9.81 6.85 -27.59
CA VAL A 236 9.01 6.04 -28.50
C VAL A 236 8.87 6.78 -29.84
N SER A 237 9.18 6.11 -30.95
CA SER A 237 9.04 6.72 -32.27
C SER A 237 7.58 7.09 -32.54
N ASN A 238 7.31 8.37 -32.79
CA ASN A 238 5.98 8.88 -33.12
C ASN A 238 5.48 8.24 -34.44
N HIS A 239 4.23 7.76 -34.46
CA HIS A 239 3.65 7.07 -35.61
C HIS A 239 2.12 7.20 -35.63
N LYS A 240 1.47 7.08 -36.80
CA LYS A 240 -0.01 7.21 -36.98
C LYS A 240 -0.87 6.34 -36.05
N ASN A 241 -0.29 5.26 -35.52
CA ASN A 241 -0.99 4.28 -34.68
C ASN A 241 -0.66 4.43 -33.18
N ALA A 242 0.23 5.35 -32.80
CA ALA A 242 0.53 5.68 -31.42
C ALA A 242 -0.34 6.85 -30.97
N VAL A 243 -1.14 6.65 -29.93
CA VAL A 243 -1.95 7.68 -29.28
C VAL A 243 -1.32 7.97 -27.93
N PHE A 244 -0.90 9.21 -27.72
CA PHE A 244 -0.34 9.64 -26.45
C PHE A 244 -1.43 10.28 -25.61
N VAL A 245 -1.57 9.82 -24.37
CA VAL A 245 -2.54 10.33 -23.41
C VAL A 245 -1.80 10.94 -22.21
N PRO A 246 -2.18 12.15 -21.77
CA PRO A 246 -1.66 12.69 -20.53
C PRO A 246 -2.07 11.75 -19.39
N THR A 247 -1.11 11.37 -18.56
CA THR A 247 -1.33 10.55 -17.38
C THR A 247 -0.67 11.22 -16.19
N ASP A 248 -1.35 11.25 -15.05
CA ASP A 248 -0.78 11.70 -13.77
C ASP A 248 0.02 10.57 -13.07
N LEU A 249 0.52 9.59 -13.83
CA LEU A 249 1.15 8.33 -13.36
C LEU A 249 2.67 8.43 -13.19
#